data_AF-A0ABC8SZ14-F1
#
_entry.id   AF-A0ABC8SZ14-F1
#
_cell.length_a   1.000
_cell.length_b   1.000
_cell.length_c   1.000
_cell.angle_alpha   90.00
_cell.angle_beta   90.00
_cell.angle_gamma   90.00
#
_symmetry.space_group_name_H-M   'P 1'
#
loop_
_entity.id
_entity.type
_entity.pdbx_description
1 polymer ?
#
loop_
_entity_poly.entity_id
_entity_poly.type
_entity_poly.pdbx_seq_one_letter_code
_entity_poly.pdbx_strand_id
1 'polypeptide(L)'
;MQPLKVSSDQKPVTGLRLFLEGKKCNRLAIHVQHLSSLPNIMAFTAADTTTRRPCQWRGSDEFESTSQFLEPVRWKRYSNVCSSAVKHDPNWMRGVSSGVFVVTGAQLISKGNWPKTVLHLRLLFTHLPNCTIQKTEWAAAPEASRKSSFLMNLSTTFTFSRTAIDPPKQLPATLNSGVYPDGPPVPVRSRKLLKYVDTAEVLRGPHDTPGHWLVTAAKLVTEGGKIGLHVKFALLDYLQES
;
A
#
# COMPACT_ATOMS: atom_id res chain seq x y z
N MET A 1 -3.33 10.89 -21.51
CA MET A 1 -2.97 11.04 -20.08
C MET A 1 -1.86 10.06 -19.77
N GLN A 2 -0.69 10.51 -19.34
CA GLN A 2 0.40 9.58 -18.98
C GLN A 2 0.05 8.85 -17.68
N PRO A 3 0.27 7.53 -17.59
CA PRO A 3 0.05 6.76 -16.38
C PRO A 3 1.08 7.15 -15.32
N LEU A 4 0.62 7.63 -14.17
CA LEU A 4 1.51 8.06 -13.08
C LEU A 4 2.21 6.82 -12.49
N LYS A 5 3.52 6.72 -12.72
CA LYS A 5 4.39 5.71 -12.16
C LYS A 5 5.00 6.23 -10.87
N VAL A 6 4.92 5.43 -9.81
CA VAL A 6 5.56 5.72 -8.53
C VAL A 6 6.64 4.67 -8.30
N SER A 7 7.87 5.12 -8.04
CA SER A 7 9.02 4.25 -7.76
C SER A 7 9.66 4.72 -6.47
N SER A 8 10.09 3.78 -5.65
CA SER A 8 10.63 4.03 -4.32
C SER A 8 12.16 4.12 -4.31
N ASP A 9 12.77 4.44 -5.45
CA ASP A 9 14.22 4.43 -5.63
C ASP A 9 14.88 3.14 -5.07
N GLN A 10 14.31 1.99 -5.42
CA GLN A 10 14.73 0.64 -4.98
C GLN A 10 14.54 0.34 -3.48
N LYS A 11 13.99 1.26 -2.70
CA LYS A 11 13.60 0.96 -1.32
C LYS A 11 12.39 0.01 -1.33
N PRO A 12 12.40 -1.04 -0.50
CA PRO A 12 11.28 -1.96 -0.42
C PRO A 12 10.00 -1.29 0.05
N VAL A 13 8.90 -1.73 -0.54
CA VAL A 13 7.56 -1.26 -0.21
C VAL A 13 7.01 -2.03 0.99
N THR A 14 6.47 -1.29 1.97
CA THR A 14 5.81 -1.81 3.17
C THR A 14 4.30 -1.54 3.17
N GLY A 15 3.81 -0.75 2.22
CA GLY A 15 2.39 -0.46 2.12
C GLY A 15 1.99 0.18 0.79
N LEU A 16 0.72 -0.02 0.43
CA LEU A 16 0.11 0.56 -0.77
C LEU A 16 -1.23 1.19 -0.42
N ARG A 17 -1.57 2.31 -1.07
CA ARG A 17 -2.89 2.93 -0.95
C ARG A 17 -3.33 3.57 -2.27
N LEU A 18 -4.64 3.52 -2.54
CA LEU A 18 -5.23 4.31 -3.62
C LEU A 18 -5.57 5.71 -3.11
N PHE A 19 -5.51 6.69 -4.01
CA PHE A 19 -5.93 8.04 -3.68
C PHE A 19 -6.43 8.79 -4.91
N LEU A 20 -7.14 9.88 -4.66
CA LEU A 20 -7.73 10.73 -5.69
C LEU A 20 -6.96 12.05 -5.78
N GLU A 21 -6.32 12.28 -6.92
CA GLU A 21 -5.50 13.44 -7.21
C GLU A 21 -6.20 14.49 -8.09
N GLY A 22 -5.55 15.66 -8.15
CA GLY A 22 -5.89 16.78 -9.02
C GLY A 22 -6.87 17.75 -8.36
N LYS A 23 -7.01 18.94 -8.94
CA LYS A 23 -7.89 20.01 -8.43
C LYS A 23 -9.35 19.58 -8.22
N LYS A 24 -9.79 18.54 -8.93
CA LYS A 24 -11.16 17.99 -8.88
C LYS A 24 -11.25 16.62 -8.17
N CYS A 25 -10.15 16.12 -7.57
CA CYS A 25 -10.02 14.78 -6.97
C CYS A 25 -10.65 13.67 -7.83
N ASN A 26 -10.37 13.70 -9.14
CA ASN A 26 -11.00 12.82 -10.14
C ASN A 26 -10.00 11.94 -10.89
N ARG A 27 -8.72 12.00 -10.52
CA ARG A 27 -7.67 11.15 -11.06
C ARG A 27 -7.32 10.11 -10.02
N LEU A 28 -7.49 8.84 -10.37
CA LEU A 28 -7.05 7.74 -9.51
C LEU A 28 -5.53 7.62 -9.60
N ALA A 29 -4.88 7.54 -8.45
CA ALA A 29 -3.45 7.33 -8.32
C ALA A 29 -3.16 6.27 -7.24
N ILE A 30 -1.94 5.74 -7.25
CA ILE A 30 -1.44 4.76 -6.29
C ILE A 30 -0.24 5.34 -5.55
N HIS A 31 -0.27 5.29 -4.22
CA HIS A 31 0.81 5.76 -3.37
C HIS A 31 1.51 4.57 -2.74
N VAL A 32 2.82 4.70 -2.60
CA VAL A 32 3.72 3.64 -2.17
C VAL A 32 4.38 4.08 -0.87
N GLN A 33 4.10 3.35 0.21
CA GLN A 33 4.82 3.50 1.47
C GLN A 33 6.04 2.57 1.46
N HIS A 34 7.19 3.11 1.81
CA HIS A 34 8.47 2.42 1.75
C HIS A 34 9.30 2.71 2.99
N LEU A 35 10.32 1.89 3.23
CA LEU A 35 11.26 2.10 4.32
C LEU A 35 12.03 3.41 4.15
N SER A 36 12.22 4.17 5.22
CA SER A 36 12.94 5.45 5.19
C SER A 36 14.39 5.27 4.73
N SER A 37 15.06 4.24 5.24
CA SER A 37 16.38 3.78 4.83
C SER A 37 16.30 2.38 4.20
N LEU A 38 17.23 2.11 3.29
CA LEU A 38 17.43 0.78 2.73
C LEU A 38 18.15 -0.08 3.78
N PRO A 39 17.63 -1.25 4.17
CA PRO A 39 18.31 -2.12 5.14
C PRO A 39 19.74 -2.44 4.69
N ASN A 40 20.71 -2.46 5.61
CA ASN A 40 22.13 -2.73 5.26
C ASN A 40 22.34 -4.04 4.49
N ILE A 41 21.50 -5.05 4.73
CA ILE A 41 21.51 -6.34 4.01
C ILE A 41 21.20 -6.14 2.52
N MET A 42 20.44 -5.10 2.17
CA MET A 42 20.16 -4.71 0.80
C MET A 42 21.21 -3.73 0.25
N ALA A 43 21.96 -3.02 1.10
CA ALA A 43 23.02 -2.12 0.64
C ALA A 43 24.15 -2.89 -0.05
N PHE A 44 24.38 -4.15 0.33
CA PHE A 44 25.29 -5.07 -0.36
C PHE A 44 24.92 -5.27 -1.85
N THR A 45 23.64 -5.28 -2.21
CA THR A 45 23.22 -5.31 -3.62
C THR A 45 23.48 -4.03 -4.40
N ALA A 46 23.71 -2.90 -3.71
CA ALA A 46 24.03 -1.63 -4.34
C ALA A 46 25.54 -1.47 -4.59
N ALA A 47 26.39 -2.10 -3.78
CA ALA A 47 27.85 -2.06 -3.94
C ALA A 47 28.35 -2.94 -5.10
N ASP A 48 27.74 -4.12 -5.30
CA ASP A 48 28.13 -5.07 -6.36
C ASP A 48 27.40 -4.80 -7.68
N THR A 49 27.79 -3.72 -8.35
CA THR A 49 27.18 -3.26 -9.60
C THR A 49 27.23 -4.27 -10.75
N THR A 50 28.12 -5.26 -10.71
CA THR A 50 28.33 -6.26 -11.76
C THR A 50 27.31 -7.41 -11.71
N THR A 51 26.68 -7.65 -10.54
CA THR A 51 25.76 -8.78 -10.29
C THR A 51 24.30 -8.34 -10.18
N ARG A 52 24.03 -7.04 -10.32
CA ARG A 52 22.72 -6.45 -10.06
C ARG A 52 21.76 -6.66 -11.23
N ARG A 53 20.73 -7.48 -11.03
CA ARG A 53 19.65 -7.67 -12.02
C ARG A 53 18.81 -6.39 -12.17
N PRO A 54 18.36 -6.06 -13.39
CA PRO A 54 17.49 -4.91 -13.61
C PRO A 54 16.13 -5.15 -12.94
N CYS A 55 15.55 -4.08 -12.38
CA CYS A 55 14.20 -4.13 -11.83
C CYS A 55 13.19 -4.36 -12.97
N GLN A 56 12.17 -5.20 -12.74
CA GLN A 56 11.26 -5.66 -13.79
C GLN A 56 9.83 -5.23 -13.49
N TRP A 57 9.19 -4.57 -14.46
CA TRP A 57 7.76 -4.28 -14.38
C TRP A 57 6.98 -5.54 -14.72
N ARG A 58 5.92 -5.78 -13.96
CA ARG A 58 4.91 -6.78 -14.30
C ARG A 58 3.53 -6.25 -14.00
N GLY A 59 2.61 -6.52 -14.91
CA GLY A 59 1.27 -5.96 -14.89
C GLY A 59 0.17 -6.99 -15.03
N SER A 60 -1.03 -6.64 -14.53
CA SER A 60 -2.24 -7.40 -14.82
C SER A 60 -2.75 -7.21 -16.26
N ASP A 61 -2.03 -6.44 -17.08
CA ASP A 61 -2.36 -6.12 -18.47
C ASP A 61 -1.45 -6.81 -19.51
N GLU A 62 -0.41 -7.50 -19.04
CA GLU A 62 0.54 -8.27 -19.88
C GLU A 62 -0.03 -9.62 -20.34
N PHE A 63 -0.94 -10.19 -19.55
CA PHE A 63 -1.73 -11.33 -19.97
C PHE A 63 -3.07 -10.83 -20.49
N GLU A 64 -3.59 -11.44 -21.56
CA GLU A 64 -4.97 -11.20 -21.98
C GLU A 64 -5.87 -11.48 -20.77
N SER A 65 -6.50 -10.42 -20.26
CA SER A 65 -7.31 -10.50 -19.05
C SER A 65 -8.48 -11.42 -19.38
N THR A 66 -8.40 -12.67 -18.95
CA THR A 66 -9.52 -13.60 -19.04
C THR A 66 -10.71 -12.93 -18.37
N SER A 67 -11.87 -12.95 -19.02
CA SER A 67 -13.11 -12.30 -18.53
C SER A 67 -13.42 -12.61 -17.06
N GLN A 68 -12.94 -13.74 -16.54
CA GLN A 68 -13.05 -14.14 -15.13
C GLN A 68 -12.40 -13.20 -14.11
N PHE A 69 -11.41 -12.38 -14.51
CA PHE A 69 -10.72 -11.44 -13.62
C PHE A 69 -11.18 -9.99 -13.80
N LEU A 70 -12.22 -9.76 -14.61
CA LEU A 70 -12.73 -8.41 -14.86
C LEU A 70 -13.96 -8.16 -13.98
N GLU A 71 -13.78 -7.32 -12.97
CA GLU A 71 -14.85 -6.94 -12.06
C GLU A 71 -15.47 -5.60 -12.47
N PRO A 72 -16.81 -5.52 -12.60
CA PRO A 72 -17.47 -4.28 -13.00
C PRO A 72 -17.42 -3.24 -11.88
N VAL A 73 -17.24 -1.97 -12.25
CA VAL A 73 -17.19 -0.87 -11.27
C VAL A 73 -18.27 0.17 -11.50
N ARG A 74 -18.70 0.83 -10.42
CA ARG A 74 -19.78 1.84 -10.47
C ARG A 74 -19.32 3.21 -10.98
N TRP A 75 -18.02 3.39 -11.21
CA TRP A 75 -17.45 4.68 -11.59
C TRP A 75 -17.45 4.86 -13.11
N LYS A 76 -18.14 5.89 -13.63
CA LYS A 76 -18.27 6.18 -15.08
C LYS A 76 -16.97 6.22 -15.91
N ARG A 77 -15.80 6.31 -15.26
CA ARG A 77 -14.49 6.40 -15.94
C ARG A 77 -13.95 5.02 -16.37
N TYR A 78 -14.31 3.97 -15.65
CA TYR A 78 -13.84 2.61 -15.87
C TYR A 78 -15.08 1.71 -15.98
N SER A 79 -15.15 0.83 -16.97
CA SER A 79 -16.18 -0.21 -16.96
C SER A 79 -15.83 -1.29 -15.94
N ASN A 80 -14.58 -1.75 -15.98
CA ASN A 80 -14.10 -2.86 -15.18
C ASN A 80 -12.74 -2.55 -14.54
N VAL A 81 -12.42 -3.33 -13.52
CA VAL A 81 -11.12 -3.43 -12.88
C VAL A 81 -10.60 -4.86 -13.09
N CYS A 82 -9.33 -4.99 -13.45
CA CYS A 82 -8.68 -6.30 -13.52
C CYS A 82 -8.21 -6.72 -12.11
N SER A 83 -8.88 -7.72 -11.53
CA SER A 83 -8.57 -8.28 -10.21
C SER A 83 -7.56 -9.43 -10.22
N SER A 84 -6.91 -9.65 -11.37
CA SER A 84 -5.78 -10.57 -11.47
C SER A 84 -4.62 -10.13 -10.57
N ALA A 85 -4.07 -11.09 -9.81
CA ALA A 85 -2.99 -10.81 -8.88
C ALA A 85 -1.65 -10.62 -9.59
N VAL A 86 -1.04 -9.46 -9.37
CA VAL A 86 0.27 -9.11 -9.90
C VAL A 86 1.34 -9.66 -8.94
N LYS A 87 2.04 -10.70 -9.37
CA LYS A 87 3.11 -11.40 -8.63
C LYS A 87 4.39 -11.37 -9.46
N HIS A 88 5.55 -11.69 -8.85
CA HIS A 88 6.79 -11.89 -9.62
C HIS A 88 6.67 -13.10 -10.57
N ASP A 89 7.39 -13.08 -11.69
CA ASP A 89 7.42 -14.22 -12.61
C ASP A 89 8.36 -15.30 -12.06
N PRO A 90 7.89 -16.54 -11.83
CA PRO A 90 8.76 -17.64 -11.42
C PRO A 90 9.92 -17.88 -12.39
N ASN A 91 9.76 -17.54 -13.67
CA ASN A 91 10.82 -17.65 -14.67
C ASN A 91 12.02 -16.74 -14.37
N TRP A 92 11.83 -15.64 -13.64
CA TRP A 92 12.92 -14.74 -13.26
C TRP A 92 13.90 -15.36 -12.26
N MET A 93 13.48 -16.42 -11.57
CA MET A 93 14.34 -17.22 -10.68
C MET A 93 15.23 -18.21 -11.45
N ARG A 94 15.00 -18.45 -12.76
CA ARG A 94 15.86 -19.35 -13.53
C ARG A 94 17.27 -18.77 -13.66
N GLY A 95 18.26 -19.54 -13.20
CA GLY A 95 19.67 -19.13 -13.19
C GLY A 95 20.04 -18.18 -12.04
N VAL A 96 19.29 -18.21 -10.94
CA VAL A 96 19.63 -17.50 -9.69
C VAL A 96 19.74 -18.52 -8.56
N SER A 97 20.82 -18.41 -7.77
CA SER A 97 21.16 -19.36 -6.71
C SER A 97 20.20 -19.29 -5.51
N SER A 98 19.67 -18.11 -5.19
CA SER A 98 18.71 -17.88 -4.11
C SER A 98 18.23 -16.42 -4.12
N GLY A 99 17.03 -16.16 -3.58
CA GLY A 99 16.52 -14.81 -3.37
C GLY A 99 15.01 -14.67 -3.48
N VAL A 100 14.53 -13.46 -3.25
CA VAL A 100 13.10 -13.09 -3.28
C VAL A 100 12.91 -11.83 -4.11
N PHE A 101 11.82 -11.78 -4.87
CA PHE A 101 11.39 -10.55 -5.53
C PHE A 101 10.43 -9.76 -4.65
N VAL A 102 10.80 -8.52 -4.32
CA VAL A 102 9.95 -7.57 -3.59
C VAL A 102 9.51 -6.43 -4.49
N VAL A 103 8.42 -5.79 -4.10
CA VAL A 103 7.90 -4.61 -4.80
C VAL A 103 8.67 -3.38 -4.35
N THR A 104 9.10 -2.57 -5.32
CA THR A 104 9.80 -1.27 -5.13
C THR A 104 9.10 -0.13 -5.86
N GLY A 105 7.98 -0.39 -6.54
CA GLY A 105 7.21 0.62 -7.25
C GLY A 105 5.86 0.09 -7.71
N ALA A 106 4.96 1.01 -8.07
CA ALA A 106 3.62 0.69 -8.52
C ALA A 106 3.12 1.70 -9.56
N GLN A 107 2.22 1.26 -10.42
CA GLN A 107 1.62 2.07 -11.47
C GLN A 107 0.19 1.59 -11.76
N LEU A 108 -0.72 2.53 -12.01
CA LEU A 108 -2.06 2.24 -12.51
C LEU A 108 -2.14 2.57 -14.00
N ILE A 109 -2.76 1.68 -14.76
CA ILE A 109 -2.91 1.82 -16.22
C ILE A 109 -4.36 1.61 -16.59
N SER A 110 -4.86 2.43 -17.52
CA SER A 110 -6.16 2.23 -18.14
C SER A 110 -5.93 1.67 -19.54
N LYS A 111 -6.52 0.50 -19.85
CA LYS A 111 -6.48 -0.12 -21.18
C LYS A 111 -7.88 -0.16 -21.79
N GLY A 112 -7.97 -0.14 -23.11
CA GLY A 112 -9.23 -0.19 -23.86
C GLY A 112 -9.83 1.19 -24.18
N ASN A 113 -10.86 1.17 -25.02
CA ASN A 113 -11.57 2.36 -25.48
C ASN A 113 -12.92 2.46 -24.75
N TRP A 114 -13.40 3.68 -24.52
CA TRP A 114 -14.72 3.89 -23.92
C TRP A 114 -15.80 3.25 -24.81
N PRO A 115 -16.77 2.50 -24.25
CA PRO A 115 -17.06 2.33 -22.82
C PRO A 115 -16.33 1.16 -22.14
N LYS A 116 -15.54 0.34 -22.84
CA LYS A 116 -14.84 -0.84 -22.29
C LYS A 116 -13.46 -0.50 -21.71
N THR A 117 -13.39 0.53 -20.86
CA THR A 117 -12.13 0.93 -20.20
C THR A 117 -11.86 0.07 -18.97
N VAL A 118 -10.74 -0.63 -18.96
CA VAL A 118 -10.32 -1.52 -17.86
C VAL A 118 -9.17 -0.88 -17.10
N LEU A 119 -9.26 -0.86 -15.77
CA LEU A 119 -8.17 -0.44 -14.89
C LEU A 119 -7.29 -1.65 -14.54
N HIS A 120 -5.99 -1.49 -14.72
CA HIS A 120 -4.96 -2.49 -14.44
C HIS A 120 -3.93 -1.94 -13.44
N LEU A 121 -3.29 -2.86 -12.73
CA LEU A 121 -2.20 -2.59 -11.80
C LEU A 121 -0.91 -3.13 -12.40
N ARG A 122 0.17 -2.36 -12.31
CA ARG A 122 1.54 -2.82 -12.53
C ARG A 122 2.39 -2.59 -11.29
N LEU A 123 3.27 -3.52 -11.02
CA LEU A 123 4.23 -3.45 -9.92
C LEU A 123 5.65 -3.56 -10.48
N LEU A 124 6.57 -2.84 -9.85
CA LEU A 124 8.00 -2.96 -10.11
C LEU A 124 8.60 -3.92 -9.11
N PHE A 125 9.29 -4.94 -9.60
CA PHE A 125 9.96 -5.95 -8.80
C PHE A 125 11.46 -5.73 -8.79
N THR A 126 12.05 -5.89 -7.61
CA THR A 126 13.51 -5.89 -7.39
C THR A 126 13.90 -7.20 -6.74
N HIS A 127 14.97 -7.80 -7.24
CA HIS A 127 15.52 -9.03 -6.69
C HIS A 127 16.32 -8.74 -5.42
N LEU A 128 16.03 -9.47 -4.35
CA LEU A 128 16.80 -9.50 -3.12
C LEU A 128 17.48 -10.87 -2.99
N PRO A 129 18.81 -10.96 -3.17
CA PRO A 129 19.55 -12.18 -2.93
C PRO A 129 19.60 -12.50 -1.42
N ASN A 130 19.99 -13.73 -1.09
CA ASN A 130 20.22 -14.19 0.29
C ASN A 130 19.03 -13.98 1.24
N CYS A 131 17.83 -13.88 0.68
CA CYS A 131 16.58 -13.77 1.39
C CYS A 131 15.72 -15.00 1.09
N THR A 132 14.96 -15.46 2.07
CA THR A 132 13.93 -16.49 1.87
C THR A 132 12.60 -16.02 2.43
N ILE A 133 11.50 -16.58 1.94
CA ILE A 133 10.16 -16.24 2.42
C ILE A 133 9.79 -17.21 3.55
N GLN A 134 9.62 -16.72 4.77
CA GLN A 134 9.14 -17.56 5.89
C GLN A 134 7.62 -17.67 5.88
N LYS A 135 6.93 -16.54 5.70
CA LYS A 135 5.47 -16.46 5.77
C LYS A 135 4.97 -15.48 4.73
N THR A 136 3.81 -15.78 4.15
CA THR A 136 3.09 -14.79 3.33
C THR A 136 1.65 -14.65 3.76
N GLU A 137 1.12 -13.45 3.62
CA GLU A 137 -0.24 -13.13 4.02
C GLU A 137 -0.84 -12.08 3.08
N TRP A 138 -2.11 -12.28 2.71
CA TRP A 138 -2.88 -11.24 2.03
C TRP A 138 -3.57 -10.38 3.07
N ALA A 139 -3.45 -9.06 2.94
CA ALA A 139 -4.23 -8.12 3.73
C ALA A 139 -5.07 -7.25 2.79
N ALA A 140 -6.31 -7.00 3.22
CA ALA A 140 -7.17 -5.98 2.66
C ALA A 140 -6.98 -4.67 3.42
N ALA A 141 -7.52 -3.58 2.88
CA ALA A 141 -7.59 -2.35 3.64
C ALA A 141 -8.41 -2.55 4.92
N PRO A 142 -7.98 -1.97 6.06
CA PRO A 142 -8.74 -2.08 7.30
C PRO A 142 -10.14 -1.50 7.05
N GLU A 143 -11.19 -2.29 7.31
CA GLU A 143 -12.55 -1.80 7.13
C GLU A 143 -12.72 -0.52 7.94
N ALA A 144 -12.95 0.60 7.26
CA ALA A 144 -13.20 1.88 7.89
C ALA A 144 -14.52 1.81 8.68
N SER A 145 -14.42 1.36 9.92
CA SER A 145 -15.46 1.20 10.92
C SER A 145 -16.73 0.45 10.45
N ARG A 146 -16.85 -0.83 10.79
CA ARG A 146 -18.00 -1.17 11.63
C ARG A 146 -17.79 -0.38 12.91
N LYS A 147 -18.68 0.56 13.20
CA LYS A 147 -18.73 1.33 14.44
C LYS A 147 -18.38 0.40 15.61
N SER A 148 -17.14 0.44 16.09
CA SER A 148 -16.87 0.00 17.45
C SER A 148 -17.41 1.12 18.32
N SER A 149 -18.68 0.97 18.65
CA SER A 149 -19.24 1.53 19.87
C SER A 149 -18.43 0.94 21.03
N PHE A 150 -17.18 1.36 21.20
CA PHE A 150 -16.55 1.34 22.51
C PHE A 150 -17.31 2.38 23.32
N LEU A 151 -18.48 1.97 23.80
CA LEU A 151 -19.09 2.58 24.97
C LEU A 151 -18.07 2.35 26.09
N MET A 152 -17.14 3.28 26.26
CA MET A 152 -16.52 3.45 27.56
C MET A 152 -17.69 3.75 28.50
N ASN A 153 -18.04 2.76 29.32
CA ASN A 153 -18.87 2.93 30.50
C ASN A 153 -18.17 3.97 31.38
N LEU A 154 -18.46 5.25 31.16
CA LEU A 154 -18.12 6.29 32.11
C LEU A 154 -19.16 6.17 33.23
N SER A 155 -18.81 5.37 34.24
CA SER A 155 -19.53 5.31 35.50
C SER A 155 -19.46 6.69 36.15
N THR A 156 -20.50 7.50 36.00
CA THR A 156 -20.70 8.73 36.76
C THR A 156 -21.12 8.38 38.18
N THR A 157 -20.15 8.03 39.03
CA THR A 157 -20.36 8.04 40.48
C THR A 157 -20.32 9.50 40.93
N PHE A 158 -21.49 10.03 41.28
CA PHE A 158 -21.63 11.32 41.94
C PHE A 158 -21.01 11.22 43.35
N THR A 159 -19.84 11.81 43.54
CA THR A 159 -19.33 12.13 44.89
C THR A 159 -18.94 13.59 44.94
N PHE A 160 -19.74 14.32 45.70
CA PHE A 160 -19.61 15.71 46.07
C PHE A 160 -18.48 15.84 47.10
N SER A 161 -17.40 16.56 46.80
CA SER A 161 -16.74 17.53 47.69
C SER A 161 -15.32 17.93 47.28
N ARG A 162 -15.08 19.25 47.41
CA ARG A 162 -13.88 19.98 47.84
C ARG A 162 -12.64 20.14 46.93
N THR A 163 -12.37 21.42 46.71
CA THR A 163 -11.13 22.12 46.33
C THR A 163 -9.83 21.58 46.92
N ALA A 164 -8.81 21.38 46.08
CA ALA A 164 -7.42 21.84 46.27
C ALA A 164 -6.56 21.55 45.02
N ILE A 165 -5.51 22.36 44.87
CA ILE A 165 -4.57 22.54 43.76
C ILE A 165 -3.60 21.36 43.63
N ASP A 166 -3.25 20.92 42.41
CA ASP A 166 -2.01 20.18 42.11
C ASP A 166 -1.65 20.16 40.59
N PRO A 167 -0.38 19.89 40.20
CA PRO A 167 0.30 20.43 39.01
C PRO A 167 0.07 19.63 37.71
N PRO A 168 0.35 20.20 36.51
CA PRO A 168 0.11 19.50 35.25
C PRO A 168 1.15 18.40 35.01
N LYS A 169 0.71 17.14 35.03
CA LYS A 169 1.46 15.98 34.53
C LYS A 169 1.54 16.03 33.00
N GLN A 170 2.76 15.91 32.50
CA GLN A 170 3.15 15.91 31.09
C GLN A 170 2.40 14.85 30.27
N LEU A 171 1.80 15.28 29.16
CA LEU A 171 1.40 14.39 28.07
C LEU A 171 2.67 14.01 27.26
N PRO A 172 2.80 12.74 26.82
CA PRO A 172 3.90 12.36 25.94
C PRO A 172 3.83 13.18 24.65
N ALA A 173 4.94 13.85 24.36
CA ALA A 173 5.13 14.71 23.19
C ALA A 173 4.96 13.91 21.88
N THR A 174 3.75 13.90 21.33
CA THR A 174 3.57 13.70 19.89
C THR A 174 4.06 14.96 19.19
N LEU A 175 5.36 14.99 18.90
CA LEU A 175 5.98 15.95 17.99
C LEU A 175 5.46 15.69 16.56
N ASN A 176 4.29 16.23 16.24
CA ASN A 176 3.88 16.48 14.86
C ASN A 176 3.96 17.99 14.65
N SER A 177 5.07 18.47 14.08
CA SER A 177 5.28 19.90 13.77
C SER A 177 4.48 20.34 12.54
N GLY A 178 3.17 20.12 12.55
CA GLY A 178 2.25 20.67 11.55
C GLY A 178 1.62 21.95 12.05
N VAL A 179 2.35 23.07 12.03
CA VAL A 179 1.74 24.39 12.20
C VAL A 179 1.01 24.73 10.90
N TYR A 180 -0.33 24.66 10.92
CA TYR A 180 -1.18 25.17 9.83
C TYR A 180 -1.52 26.63 10.13
N PRO A 181 -0.94 27.63 9.43
CA PRO A 181 -1.23 29.04 9.70
C PRO A 181 -2.71 29.40 9.46
N ASP A 182 -3.43 28.63 8.64
CA ASP A 182 -4.84 28.86 8.29
C ASP A 182 -5.83 27.85 8.93
N GLY A 183 -5.40 27.11 9.96
CA GLY A 183 -6.19 26.02 10.56
C GLY A 183 -6.15 24.72 9.74
N PRO A 184 -6.67 23.60 10.28
CA PRO A 184 -6.65 22.31 9.59
C PRO A 184 -7.36 22.47 8.24
N PRO A 185 -6.77 22.00 7.12
CA PRO A 185 -7.30 22.26 5.79
C PRO A 185 -8.76 21.80 5.71
N VAL A 186 -9.66 22.75 5.49
CA VAL A 186 -11.09 22.51 5.31
C VAL A 186 -11.23 21.45 4.20
N PRO A 187 -11.96 20.34 4.41
CA PRO A 187 -12.03 19.25 3.44
C PRO A 187 -12.51 19.77 2.10
N VAL A 188 -11.59 19.88 1.14
CA VAL A 188 -11.85 20.45 -0.17
C VAL A 188 -13.00 19.69 -0.83
N ARG A 189 -14.02 20.45 -1.25
CA ARG A 189 -15.26 19.99 -1.88
C ARG A 189 -14.99 19.15 -3.14
N SER A 190 -14.69 17.85 -2.98
CA SER A 190 -14.96 16.81 -3.99
C SER A 190 -14.89 15.39 -3.42
N ARG A 191 -15.47 15.16 -2.23
CA ARG A 191 -15.73 13.80 -1.67
C ARG A 191 -16.64 12.92 -2.54
N LYS A 192 -17.27 13.44 -3.60
CA LYS A 192 -18.24 12.71 -4.44
C LYS A 192 -17.67 11.43 -5.07
N LEU A 193 -16.35 11.35 -5.28
CA LEU A 193 -15.70 10.19 -5.89
C LEU A 193 -15.12 9.19 -4.90
N LEU A 194 -14.97 9.56 -3.61
CA LEU A 194 -14.56 8.63 -2.54
C LEU A 194 -15.57 7.50 -2.32
N LYS A 195 -16.81 7.66 -2.78
CA LYS A 195 -17.81 6.58 -2.77
C LYS A 195 -17.48 5.45 -3.75
N TYR A 196 -16.51 5.64 -4.65
CA TYR A 196 -16.10 4.66 -5.65
C TYR A 196 -14.71 4.08 -5.42
N VAL A 197 -13.94 4.61 -4.47
CA VAL A 197 -12.54 4.22 -4.25
C VAL A 197 -12.34 4.07 -2.76
N ASP A 198 -11.77 2.94 -2.36
CA ASP A 198 -11.25 2.78 -1.01
C ASP A 198 -9.84 3.38 -0.93
N THR A 199 -9.69 4.39 -0.08
CA THR A 199 -8.42 5.11 0.12
C THR A 199 -7.71 4.69 1.40
N ALA A 200 -8.22 3.68 2.11
CA ALA A 200 -7.55 3.14 3.28
C ALA A 200 -6.21 2.50 2.89
N GLU A 201 -5.22 2.71 3.74
CA GLU A 201 -3.85 2.26 3.50
C GLU A 201 -3.69 0.82 3.97
N VAL A 202 -3.15 -0.03 3.08
CA VAL A 202 -2.80 -1.42 3.40
C VAL A 202 -1.32 -1.45 3.69
N LEU A 203 -0.95 -1.54 4.96
CA LEU A 203 0.43 -1.50 5.41
C LEU A 203 0.72 -2.65 6.37
N ARG A 204 1.94 -3.18 6.27
CA ARG A 204 2.59 -3.92 7.34
C ARG A 204 4.01 -3.43 7.50
N GLY A 205 4.34 -2.97 8.70
CA GLY A 205 5.61 -2.33 9.01
C GLY A 205 6.51 -3.18 9.90
N PRO A 206 7.70 -2.66 10.23
CA PRO A 206 8.63 -3.27 11.20
C PRO A 206 8.03 -3.45 12.60
N HIS A 207 6.97 -2.69 12.92
CA HIS A 207 6.26 -2.77 14.19
C HIS A 207 5.24 -3.93 14.24
N ASP A 208 4.97 -4.60 13.12
CA ASP A 208 4.10 -5.76 13.07
C ASP A 208 4.88 -7.04 13.38
N THR A 209 4.64 -7.60 14.56
CA THR A 209 5.24 -8.88 14.96
C THR A 209 4.83 -10.01 13.99
N PRO A 210 5.76 -10.89 13.56
CA PRO A 210 7.09 -11.13 14.13
C PRO A 210 8.29 -10.50 13.38
N GLY A 211 8.13 -9.50 12.48
CA GLY A 211 9.30 -8.91 11.81
C GLY A 211 9.05 -8.00 10.60
N HIS A 212 10.02 -7.94 9.68
CA HIS A 212 10.03 -7.04 8.51
C HIS A 212 9.16 -7.59 7.37
N TRP A 213 7.90 -7.17 7.33
CA TRP A 213 6.98 -7.49 6.25
C TRP A 213 7.22 -6.60 5.03
N LEU A 214 7.40 -7.21 3.86
CA LEU A 214 7.56 -6.50 2.60
C LEU A 214 6.50 -6.92 1.59
N VAL A 215 6.11 -6.00 0.71
CA VAL A 215 5.13 -6.26 -0.34
C VAL A 215 5.77 -7.12 -1.43
N THR A 216 5.12 -8.24 -1.76
CA THR A 216 5.57 -9.19 -2.81
C THR A 216 4.53 -9.41 -3.90
N ALA A 217 3.29 -8.98 -3.70
CA ALA A 217 2.26 -8.96 -4.73
C ALA A 217 1.15 -7.99 -4.34
N ALA A 218 0.33 -7.59 -5.30
CA ALA A 218 -0.91 -6.88 -5.03
C ALA A 218 -1.94 -7.15 -6.14
N LYS A 219 -3.20 -6.89 -5.84
CA LYS A 219 -4.30 -6.95 -6.81
C LYS A 219 -5.30 -5.83 -6.54
N LEU A 220 -5.95 -5.36 -7.59
CA LEU A 220 -7.13 -4.53 -7.44
C LEU A 220 -8.33 -5.42 -7.10
N VAL A 221 -9.30 -4.87 -6.37
CA VAL A 221 -10.53 -5.57 -6.01
C VAL A 221 -11.71 -4.61 -6.05
N THR A 222 -12.92 -5.16 -6.21
CA THR A 222 -14.17 -4.41 -6.11
C THR A 222 -14.94 -4.84 -4.87
N GLU A 223 -14.77 -4.12 -3.76
CA GLU A 223 -15.43 -4.41 -2.49
C GLU A 223 -16.51 -3.36 -2.20
N GLY A 224 -17.75 -3.79 -1.94
CA GLY A 224 -18.87 -2.87 -1.70
C GLY A 224 -19.16 -1.91 -2.87
N GLY A 225 -18.74 -2.24 -4.09
CA GLY A 225 -18.85 -1.38 -5.27
C GLY A 225 -17.80 -0.26 -5.35
N LYS A 226 -16.77 -0.30 -4.50
CA LYS A 226 -15.59 0.56 -4.53
C LYS A 226 -14.38 -0.20 -5.08
N ILE A 227 -13.50 0.53 -5.75
CA ILE A 227 -12.18 0.05 -6.17
C ILE A 227 -11.26 0.08 -4.94
N GLY A 228 -10.77 -1.07 -4.54
CA GLY A 228 -9.82 -1.24 -3.43
C GLY A 228 -8.54 -1.96 -3.87
N LEU A 229 -7.68 -2.22 -2.89
CA LEU A 229 -6.43 -2.95 -3.05
C LEU A 229 -6.35 -4.08 -2.03
N HIS A 230 -5.93 -5.26 -2.48
CA HIS A 230 -5.39 -6.30 -1.61
C HIS A 230 -3.91 -6.41 -1.86
N VAL A 231 -3.14 -6.49 -0.77
CA VAL A 231 -1.68 -6.51 -0.82
C VAL A 231 -1.19 -7.79 -0.17
N LYS A 232 -0.27 -8.48 -0.83
CA LYS A 232 0.41 -9.65 -0.29
C LYS A 232 1.72 -9.22 0.33
N PHE A 233 1.82 -9.49 1.63
CA PHE A 233 3.04 -9.28 2.40
C PHE A 233 3.79 -10.61 2.53
N ALA A 234 5.11 -10.52 2.55
CA ALA A 234 6.00 -11.62 2.90
C ALA A 234 6.88 -11.20 4.06
N LEU A 235 6.96 -12.07 5.06
CA LEU A 235 7.98 -12.01 6.10
C LEU A 235 9.25 -12.65 5.53
N LEU A 236 10.32 -11.88 5.48
CA LEU A 236 11.59 -12.35 4.95
C LEU A 236 12.51 -12.84 6.08
N ASP A 237 13.20 -13.94 5.80
CA ASP A 237 14.39 -14.35 6.53
C ASP A 237 15.63 -13.90 5.77
N TYR A 238 16.64 -13.43 6.48
CA TYR A 238 17.89 -13.00 5.90
C TYR A 238 18.97 -14.02 6.25
N LEU A 239 19.52 -14.67 5.24
CA LEU A 239 20.67 -15.56 5.41
C LEU A 239 21.90 -14.67 5.56
N GLN A 240 22.40 -14.56 6.78
CA GLN A 240 23.67 -13.89 7.04
C GLN A 240 24.79 -14.84 6.61
N GLU A 241 25.54 -14.49 5.56
CA GLU A 241 26.81 -15.18 5.26
C GLU A 241 27.76 -14.85 6.43
N SER A 242 28.11 -15.90 7.17
CA SER A 242 29.10 -15.91 8.26
C SER A 242 30.52 -15.93 7.73
#